data_AF-A0A3M6TGW6-F1
#
_entry.id   AF-A0A3M6TGW6-F1
#
_cell.length_a   1.000
_cell.length_b   1.000
_cell.length_c   1.000
_cell.angle_alpha   90.00
_cell.angle_beta   90.00
_cell.angle_gamma   90.00
#
_symmetry.space_group_name_H-M   'P 1'
#
loop_
_entity.id
_entity.type
_entity.pdbx_description
1 polymer ?
#
loop_
_entity_poly.entity_id
_entity_poly.type
_entity_poly.pdbx_seq_one_letter_code
_entity_poly.pdbx_strand_id
1 'polypeptide(L)'
;MSSVSPENGDTGLDNLETLLPTYWSTSFTKICLGMKVDGVTRFFRVDKAAASLYALIADGQYRATSLGRDAWKGLVGPKASLQRNCNREGFNTQGNSKSNPKVRIGIIANEQNECNSPDSRIGFGGWGPVAEVPCGNVARHGGDNEDQTIRAFGYIFVQ
;
A
#
# COMPACT_ATOMS: atom_id res chain seq x y z
N MET A 1 -13.18 10.38 -13.47
CA MET A 1 -11.91 9.72 -13.83
C MET A 1 -10.89 10.83 -13.97
N SER A 2 -9.81 10.84 -13.19
CA SER A 2 -8.77 11.85 -13.40
C SER A 2 -8.14 11.63 -14.77
N SER A 3 -7.76 12.70 -15.45
CA SER A 3 -6.96 12.61 -16.65
C SER A 3 -5.68 11.87 -16.31
N VAL A 4 -5.39 10.81 -17.05
CA VAL A 4 -4.08 10.17 -17.05
C VAL A 4 -3.10 11.22 -17.59
N SER A 5 -2.00 11.47 -16.90
CA SER A 5 -0.91 12.37 -17.34
C SER A 5 0.36 11.56 -17.61
N PRO A 6 0.45 10.83 -18.75
CA PRO A 6 1.63 10.03 -19.06
C PRO A 6 2.91 10.85 -19.19
N GLU A 7 2.80 12.13 -19.56
CA GLU A 7 3.90 13.08 -19.71
C GLU A 7 4.71 13.26 -18.42
N ASN A 8 4.08 13.08 -17.26
CA ASN A 8 4.75 13.11 -15.96
C ASN A 8 5.67 11.89 -15.73
N GLY A 9 5.70 10.92 -16.66
CA GLY A 9 6.62 9.77 -16.61
C GLY A 9 8.04 10.10 -17.07
N ASP A 10 8.21 11.20 -17.83
CA ASP A 10 9.48 11.55 -18.46
C ASP A 10 10.46 12.23 -17.50
N THR A 11 9.96 12.77 -16.40
CA THR A 11 10.69 13.59 -15.42
C THR A 11 11.18 12.81 -14.21
N GLY A 12 10.85 11.51 -14.10
CA GLY A 12 11.36 10.60 -13.08
C GLY A 12 10.63 10.68 -11.74
N LEU A 13 11.35 10.85 -10.62
CA LEU A 13 10.80 10.84 -9.25
C LEU A 13 10.51 12.26 -8.73
N ASP A 14 9.81 13.06 -9.53
CA ASP A 14 9.58 14.50 -9.31
C ASP A 14 8.29 14.84 -8.54
N ASN A 15 7.64 13.83 -7.95
CA ASN A 15 6.38 13.92 -7.21
C ASN A 15 5.17 14.36 -8.06
N LEU A 16 5.25 14.30 -9.39
CA LEU A 16 4.06 14.43 -10.23
C LEU A 16 3.32 13.10 -10.31
N GLU A 17 2.01 13.12 -10.10
CA GLU A 17 1.21 11.90 -10.21
C GLU A 17 1.16 11.43 -11.66
N THR A 18 1.52 10.16 -11.87
CA THR A 18 1.66 9.57 -13.19
C THR A 18 1.04 8.19 -13.21
N LEU A 19 0.28 7.90 -14.26
CA LEU A 19 -0.16 6.56 -14.60
C LEU A 19 0.25 6.26 -16.04
N LEU A 20 1.06 5.23 -16.22
CA LEU A 20 1.60 4.86 -17.53
C LEU A 20 0.88 3.62 -18.08
N PRO A 21 0.95 3.36 -19.41
CA PRO A 21 0.40 2.14 -20.00
C PRO A 21 0.90 0.84 -19.36
N THR A 22 2.10 0.89 -18.74
CA THR A 22 2.65 -0.20 -17.94
C THR A 22 1.71 -0.70 -16.85
N TYR A 23 0.78 0.12 -16.38
CA TYR A 23 -0.28 -0.29 -15.46
C TYR A 23 -1.16 -1.42 -16.01
N TRP A 24 -1.53 -1.39 -17.31
CA TRP A 24 -2.47 -2.35 -17.90
C TRP A 24 -1.89 -3.28 -18.97
N SER A 25 -0.74 -2.97 -19.56
CA SER A 25 -0.20 -3.70 -20.72
C SER A 25 1.12 -4.45 -20.50
N THR A 26 1.76 -4.32 -19.34
CA THR A 26 3.09 -4.90 -19.08
C THR A 26 3.02 -6.09 -18.13
N SER A 27 3.39 -7.26 -18.63
CA SER A 27 3.61 -8.45 -17.80
C SER A 27 4.88 -8.33 -16.97
N PHE A 28 4.88 -8.88 -15.76
CA PHE A 28 6.03 -8.82 -14.86
C PHE A 28 6.13 -10.06 -13.98
N THR A 29 7.29 -10.22 -13.35
CA THR A 29 7.57 -11.24 -12.33
C THR A 29 7.83 -10.63 -10.96
N LYS A 30 8.17 -9.34 -10.92
CA LYS A 30 8.55 -8.60 -9.73
C LYS A 30 7.86 -7.23 -9.71
N ILE A 31 7.60 -6.75 -8.51
CA ILE A 31 7.12 -5.40 -8.25
C ILE A 31 8.12 -4.73 -7.30
N CYS A 32 8.51 -3.49 -7.58
CA CYS A 32 9.24 -2.65 -6.63
C CYS A 32 8.28 -1.60 -6.09
N LEU A 33 8.00 -1.67 -4.78
CA LEU A 33 7.11 -0.76 -4.08
C LEU A 33 7.95 0.29 -3.37
N GLY A 34 7.59 1.56 -3.53
CA GLY A 34 8.30 2.68 -2.95
C GLY A 34 7.39 3.67 -2.24
N MET A 35 7.88 4.25 -1.15
CA MET A 35 7.25 5.39 -0.49
C MET A 35 8.28 6.47 -0.22
N LYS A 36 7.93 7.72 -0.51
CA LYS A 36 8.67 8.91 -0.08
C LYS A 36 7.93 9.58 1.07
N VAL A 37 8.59 9.61 2.22
CA VAL A 37 8.11 10.21 3.48
C VAL A 37 9.21 11.12 4.01
N ASP A 38 8.87 12.36 4.35
CA ASP A 38 9.81 13.37 4.86
C ASP A 38 11.07 13.51 3.99
N GLY A 39 10.90 13.45 2.66
CA GLY A 39 11.98 13.57 1.68
C GLY A 39 12.82 12.30 1.46
N VAL A 40 12.63 11.26 2.26
CA VAL A 40 13.36 9.99 2.13
C VAL A 40 12.53 8.96 1.39
N THR A 41 13.06 8.46 0.28
CA THR A 41 12.43 7.39 -0.49
C THR A 41 12.99 6.04 -0.07
N ARG A 42 12.10 5.09 0.25
CA ARG A 42 12.44 3.71 0.61
C ARG A 42 11.70 2.75 -0.30
N PHE A 43 12.36 1.64 -0.63
CA PHE A 43 11.83 0.63 -1.54
C PHE A 43 11.97 -0.77 -0.97
N PHE A 44 11.08 -1.67 -1.37
CA PHE A 44 11.33 -3.10 -1.30
C PHE A 44 10.72 -3.84 -2.50
N ARG A 45 11.17 -5.07 -2.73
CA ARG A 45 10.74 -5.93 -3.82
C ARG A 45 9.67 -6.93 -3.37
N VAL A 46 8.65 -7.15 -4.21
CA VAL A 46 7.69 -8.25 -4.12
C VAL A 46 7.87 -9.17 -5.30
N ASP A 47 8.10 -10.45 -5.02
CA ASP A 47 8.16 -11.49 -6.06
C ASP A 47 6.71 -11.94 -6.36
N LYS A 48 6.13 -11.44 -7.45
CA LYS A 48 4.76 -11.71 -7.87
C LYS A 48 4.63 -11.61 -9.38
N ALA A 49 4.27 -12.71 -10.03
CA ALA A 49 3.97 -12.70 -11.46
C ALA A 49 2.52 -12.28 -11.74
N ALA A 50 2.32 -11.47 -12.77
CA ALA A 50 1.01 -11.11 -13.32
C ALA A 50 1.11 -10.62 -14.77
N ALA A 51 -0.01 -10.68 -15.49
CA ALA A 51 -0.12 -10.17 -16.86
C ALA A 51 -0.06 -8.64 -16.94
N SER A 52 -0.50 -7.94 -15.88
CA SER A 52 -0.33 -6.51 -15.65
C SER A 52 -0.74 -6.15 -14.22
N LEU A 53 -0.44 -4.93 -13.78
CA LEU A 53 -0.79 -4.50 -12.42
C LEU A 53 -2.31 -4.36 -12.31
N TYR A 54 -2.96 -3.87 -13.36
CA TYR A 54 -4.40 -3.87 -13.52
C TYR A 54 -4.99 -5.27 -13.34
N ALA A 55 -4.49 -6.28 -14.09
CA ALA A 55 -4.99 -7.65 -13.98
C ALA A 55 -4.79 -8.25 -12.57
N LEU A 56 -3.76 -7.80 -11.84
CA LEU A 56 -3.48 -8.26 -10.48
C LEU A 56 -4.41 -7.65 -9.42
N ILE A 57 -4.92 -6.43 -9.60
CA ILE A 57 -5.65 -5.71 -8.54
C ILE A 57 -7.11 -5.37 -8.90
N ALA A 58 -7.46 -5.26 -10.18
CA ALA A 58 -8.76 -4.74 -10.63
C ALA A 58 -9.94 -5.63 -10.24
N ASP A 59 -9.73 -6.94 -10.14
CA ASP A 59 -10.77 -7.91 -9.78
C ASP A 59 -11.16 -7.89 -8.29
N GLY A 60 -10.45 -7.11 -7.47
CA GLY A 60 -10.71 -6.99 -6.04
C GLY A 60 -10.39 -8.26 -5.22
N GLN A 61 -9.82 -9.30 -5.83
CA GLN A 61 -9.54 -10.55 -5.13
C GLN A 61 -8.31 -10.43 -4.22
N TYR A 62 -8.46 -10.90 -2.99
CA TYR A 62 -7.37 -10.94 -2.02
C TYR A 62 -6.30 -11.93 -2.46
N ARG A 63 -5.03 -11.51 -2.43
CA ARG A 63 -3.88 -12.36 -2.72
C ARG A 63 -2.79 -12.08 -1.70
N ALA A 64 -2.49 -13.06 -0.86
CA ALA A 64 -1.51 -12.91 0.21
C ALA A 64 -0.08 -12.67 -0.32
N THR A 65 0.71 -11.96 0.47
CA THR A 65 2.17 -11.90 0.39
C THR A 65 2.78 -12.50 1.65
N SER A 66 4.11 -12.63 1.70
CA SER A 66 4.86 -13.11 2.87
C SER A 66 6.07 -12.23 3.12
N LEU A 67 5.89 -10.91 3.05
CA LEU A 67 6.96 -9.92 3.21
C LEU A 67 7.23 -9.64 4.70
N GLY A 68 6.20 -9.79 5.53
CA GLY A 68 6.25 -9.51 6.95
C GLY A 68 6.03 -8.03 7.27
N ARG A 69 5.57 -7.79 8.50
CA ARG A 69 5.26 -6.48 9.06
C ARG A 69 6.39 -5.47 8.92
N ASP A 70 7.62 -5.90 9.17
CA ASP A 70 8.79 -5.02 9.18
C ASP A 70 9.12 -4.47 7.80
N ALA A 71 8.89 -5.24 6.73
CA ALA A 71 9.07 -4.76 5.36
C ALA A 71 8.12 -3.59 5.05
N TRP A 72 6.85 -3.72 5.45
CA TRP A 72 5.84 -2.66 5.28
C TRP A 72 6.17 -1.43 6.12
N LYS A 73 6.54 -1.60 7.38
CA LYS A 73 7.00 -0.48 8.23
C LYS A 73 8.26 0.18 7.65
N GLY A 74 9.14 -0.61 7.05
CA GLY A 74 10.36 -0.16 6.38
C GLY A 74 10.12 0.84 5.24
N LEU A 75 8.99 0.76 4.52
CA LEU A 75 8.64 1.77 3.51
C LEU A 75 8.44 3.17 4.11
N VAL A 76 7.83 3.22 5.28
CA VAL A 76 7.42 4.46 5.95
C VAL A 76 8.57 5.01 6.79
N GLY A 77 9.31 4.13 7.47
CA GLY A 77 10.46 4.48 8.31
C GLY A 77 10.15 4.51 9.81
N PRO A 78 10.95 5.21 10.62
CA PRO A 78 10.89 5.14 12.09
C PRO A 78 9.54 5.54 12.70
N LYS A 79 8.76 6.39 12.02
CA LYS A 79 7.44 6.84 12.48
C LYS A 79 6.33 5.82 12.20
N ALA A 80 6.59 4.74 11.46
CA ALA A 80 5.59 3.76 11.09
C ALA A 80 4.91 3.12 12.31
N SER A 81 3.59 3.06 12.30
CA SER A 81 2.79 2.45 13.35
C SER A 81 1.75 1.49 12.77
N LEU A 82 1.57 0.35 13.42
CA LEU A 82 0.47 -0.56 13.14
C LEU A 82 -0.02 -1.13 14.49
N GLN A 83 -1.29 -1.51 14.59
CA GLN A 83 -1.74 -2.36 15.69
C GLN A 83 -1.06 -3.74 15.61
N ARG A 84 -0.96 -4.46 16.72
CA ARG A 84 0.09 -5.50 16.90
C ARG A 84 -0.21 -6.85 16.21
N ASN A 85 -1.47 -7.17 15.94
CA ASN A 85 -1.94 -8.50 15.58
C ASN A 85 -2.54 -8.55 14.16
N CYS A 86 -3.19 -9.66 13.81
CA CYS A 86 -3.67 -10.12 12.50
C CYS A 86 -2.72 -10.00 11.28
N ASN A 87 -2.05 -8.86 11.06
CA ASN A 87 -0.98 -8.63 10.08
C ASN A 87 -1.30 -9.14 8.66
N ARG A 88 -2.55 -9.04 8.22
CA ARG A 88 -2.96 -9.50 6.89
C ARG A 88 -2.35 -8.60 5.83
N GLU A 89 -1.52 -9.18 4.98
CA GLU A 89 -0.81 -8.47 3.92
C GLU A 89 -1.12 -9.02 2.52
N GLY A 90 -0.90 -8.19 1.51
CA GLY A 90 -0.97 -8.58 0.11
C GLY A 90 -1.73 -7.61 -0.79
N PHE A 91 -2.37 -8.15 -1.82
CA PHE A 91 -3.17 -7.41 -2.79
C PHE A 91 -4.65 -7.47 -2.42
N ASN A 92 -5.36 -6.35 -2.61
CA ASN A 92 -6.76 -6.15 -2.20
C ASN A 92 -7.02 -6.59 -0.75
N THR A 93 -6.13 -6.18 0.15
CA THR A 93 -6.19 -6.47 1.57
C THR A 93 -7.28 -5.62 2.24
N GLN A 94 -8.24 -6.27 2.88
CA GLN A 94 -9.33 -5.63 3.60
C GLN A 94 -9.78 -6.47 4.80
N GLY A 95 -10.42 -5.82 5.77
CA GLY A 95 -11.15 -6.51 6.83
C GLY A 95 -12.52 -7.01 6.37
N ASN A 96 -13.30 -7.58 7.29
CA ASN A 96 -14.58 -8.22 6.96
C ASN A 96 -15.75 -7.24 6.77
N SER A 97 -15.70 -6.05 7.39
CA SER A 97 -16.72 -5.01 7.22
C SER A 97 -16.35 -4.04 6.10
N LYS A 98 -17.38 -3.51 5.42
CA LYS A 98 -17.23 -2.41 4.44
C LYS A 98 -16.70 -1.12 5.07
N SER A 99 -16.89 -0.96 6.38
CA SER A 99 -16.37 0.16 7.17
C SER A 99 -14.91 -0.02 7.58
N ASN A 100 -14.26 -1.12 7.22
CA ASN A 100 -12.87 -1.34 7.61
C ASN A 100 -11.89 -0.67 6.64
N PRO A 101 -10.70 -0.27 7.13
CA PRO A 101 -9.60 0.10 6.27
C PRO A 101 -9.26 -1.02 5.28
N LYS A 102 -8.98 -0.60 4.05
CA LYS A 102 -8.54 -1.45 2.95
C LYS A 102 -7.38 -0.80 2.21
N VAL A 103 -6.56 -1.63 1.57
CA VAL A 103 -5.44 -1.23 0.72
C VAL A 103 -5.42 -2.13 -0.52
N ARG A 104 -5.09 -1.56 -1.68
CA ARG A 104 -4.92 -2.33 -2.92
C ARG A 104 -3.65 -3.17 -2.88
N ILE A 105 -2.60 -2.64 -2.26
CA ILE A 105 -1.33 -3.32 -2.03
C ILE A 105 -0.85 -2.88 -0.66
N GLY A 106 -0.74 -3.79 0.30
CA GLY A 106 -0.38 -3.39 1.66
C GLY A 106 -0.74 -4.40 2.74
N ILE A 107 -0.56 -3.93 3.97
CA ILE A 107 -0.87 -4.63 5.22
C ILE A 107 -1.96 -3.88 5.98
N ILE A 108 -2.85 -4.63 6.63
CA ILE A 108 -3.79 -4.15 7.65
C ILE A 108 -3.52 -4.89 8.96
N ALA A 109 -3.81 -4.24 10.08
CA ALA A 109 -3.67 -4.85 11.40
C ALA A 109 -4.69 -4.27 12.40
N ASN A 110 -5.00 -5.08 13.41
CA ASN A 110 -5.74 -4.76 14.64
C ASN A 110 -5.06 -5.37 15.86
N GLU A 111 -5.63 -5.11 17.03
CA GLU A 111 -5.27 -5.68 18.31
C GLU A 111 -5.85 -7.09 18.54
N GLN A 112 -6.82 -7.55 17.75
CA GLN A 112 -7.28 -8.95 17.77
C GLN A 112 -6.49 -9.83 16.80
N ASN A 113 -6.55 -11.13 17.02
CA ASN A 113 -5.91 -12.11 16.12
C ASN A 113 -6.60 -12.16 14.76
N GLU A 114 -7.92 -11.96 14.74
CA GLU A 114 -8.73 -11.97 13.53
C GLU A 114 -8.78 -10.57 12.90
N CYS A 115 -8.62 -10.45 11.57
CA CYS A 115 -8.70 -9.19 10.82
C CYS A 115 -10.15 -8.72 10.59
N ASN A 116 -11.00 -8.88 11.59
CA ASN A 116 -12.41 -8.55 11.48
C ASN A 116 -12.66 -7.05 11.58
N SER A 117 -11.80 -6.32 12.29
CA SER A 117 -11.90 -4.89 12.58
C SER A 117 -10.51 -4.22 12.61
N PRO A 118 -9.73 -4.26 11.51
CA PRO A 118 -8.47 -3.52 11.44
C PRO A 118 -8.70 -2.02 11.68
N ASP A 119 -7.88 -1.36 12.50
CA ASP A 119 -7.86 0.11 12.62
C ASP A 119 -6.54 0.72 12.15
N SER A 120 -5.63 -0.13 11.65
CA SER A 120 -4.34 0.30 11.12
C SER A 120 -4.01 -0.34 9.77
N ARG A 121 -3.25 0.40 8.95
CA ARG A 121 -2.80 -0.01 7.62
C ARG A 121 -1.52 0.70 7.17
N ILE A 122 -0.77 0.02 6.31
CA ILE A 122 0.28 0.62 5.46
C ILE A 122 0.05 0.14 4.04
N GLY A 123 0.06 1.03 3.06
CA GLY A 123 -0.01 0.60 1.67
C GLY A 123 -0.42 1.65 0.66
N PHE A 124 -0.77 1.16 -0.51
CA PHE A 124 -1.15 1.89 -1.72
C PHE A 124 -2.63 1.67 -2.04
N GLY A 125 -3.31 2.70 -2.55
CA GLY A 125 -4.75 2.65 -2.81
C GLY A 125 -5.58 2.48 -1.54
N GLY A 126 -5.15 3.13 -0.45
CA GLY A 126 -5.79 3.07 0.85
C GLY A 126 -7.14 3.79 0.91
N TRP A 127 -8.12 3.16 1.55
CA TRP A 127 -9.46 3.71 1.77
C TRP A 127 -10.03 3.22 3.10
N GLY A 128 -10.92 4.00 3.71
CA GLY A 128 -11.67 3.63 4.91
C GLY A 128 -12.03 4.86 5.75
N PRO A 129 -12.97 4.73 6.68
CA PRO A 129 -13.45 5.85 7.51
C PRO A 129 -12.38 6.40 8.45
N VAL A 130 -11.31 5.65 8.67
CA VAL A 130 -10.22 5.97 9.60
C VAL A 130 -9.40 7.18 9.14
N ALA A 131 -9.12 7.30 7.83
CA ALA A 131 -8.51 8.46 7.19
C ALA A 131 -8.42 8.30 5.66
N GLU A 132 -8.57 9.42 4.94
CA GLU A 132 -8.30 9.55 3.50
C GLU A 132 -6.80 9.70 3.23
N VAL A 133 -6.09 8.58 3.34
CA VAL A 133 -4.65 8.46 3.00
C VAL A 133 -4.49 7.41 1.90
N PRO A 134 -4.45 7.81 0.60
CA PRO A 134 -4.34 6.86 -0.50
C PRO A 134 -3.02 6.10 -0.51
N CYS A 135 -1.92 6.71 -0.07
CA CYS A 135 -0.62 6.08 0.07
C CYS A 135 0.03 6.51 1.39
N GLY A 136 0.55 5.54 2.15
CA GLY A 136 1.25 5.78 3.42
C GLY A 136 0.74 4.90 4.56
N ASN A 137 0.71 5.45 5.78
CA ASN A 137 0.42 4.74 7.02
C ASN A 137 -0.68 5.43 7.82
N VAL A 138 -1.64 4.63 8.32
CA VAL A 138 -2.65 5.05 9.28
C VAL A 138 -2.67 4.03 10.41
N ALA A 139 -2.64 4.49 11.66
CA ALA A 139 -2.93 3.68 12.84
C ALA A 139 -3.80 4.51 13.78
N ARG A 140 -4.90 3.90 14.26
CA ARG A 140 -5.83 4.50 15.23
C ARG A 140 -6.08 3.53 16.37
N HIS A 141 -6.57 4.08 17.47
CA HIS A 141 -6.87 3.32 18.69
C HIS A 141 -5.62 2.62 19.25
N GLY A 142 -4.47 3.29 19.09
CA GLY A 142 -3.16 2.79 19.44
C GLY A 142 -2.48 2.04 18.30
N GLY A 143 -1.18 1.84 18.48
CA GLY A 143 -0.32 1.09 17.60
C GLY A 143 0.98 0.81 18.31
N ASP A 144 1.89 0.10 17.65
CA ASP A 144 3.24 -0.10 18.17
C ASP A 144 4.09 1.18 18.17
N ASN A 145 3.62 2.26 17.53
CA ASN A 145 4.19 3.60 17.61
C ASN A 145 3.09 4.68 17.69
N GLU A 146 2.12 4.45 18.59
CA GLU A 146 0.96 5.33 18.84
C GLU A 146 0.06 5.54 17.60
N ASP A 147 -0.89 6.46 17.71
CA ASP A 147 -1.72 6.88 16.58
C ASP A 147 -0.87 7.64 15.56
N GLN A 148 -0.94 7.24 14.29
CA GLN A 148 -0.19 7.86 13.21
C GLN A 148 -1.08 8.10 11.99
N THR A 149 -0.82 9.20 11.28
CA THR A 149 -1.42 9.47 9.96
C THR A 149 -0.34 10.10 9.09
N ILE A 150 0.31 9.27 8.28
CA ILE A 150 1.47 9.64 7.47
C ILE A 150 1.10 9.46 6.01
N ARG A 151 1.16 10.56 5.24
CA ARG A 151 1.01 10.52 3.78
C ARG A 151 2.37 10.29 3.14
N ALA A 152 2.39 9.49 2.09
CA ALA A 152 3.58 9.23 1.29
C ALA A 152 3.28 9.49 -0.18
N PHE A 153 4.31 9.91 -0.93
CA PHE A 153 4.26 9.76 -2.38
C PHE A 153 4.60 8.30 -2.71
N GLY A 154 3.72 7.62 -3.45
CA GLY A 154 3.84 6.20 -3.76
C GLY A 154 4.45 5.94 -5.13
N TYR A 155 5.36 4.97 -5.20
CA TYR A 155 5.93 4.47 -6.45
C TYR A 155 5.64 2.97 -6.60
N ILE A 156 5.24 2.56 -7.79
CA ILE A 156 5.06 1.15 -8.13
C ILE A 156 5.74 0.91 -9.47
N PHE A 157 6.83 0.15 -9.45
CA PHE A 157 7.53 -0.29 -10.66
C PHE A 157 7.33 -1.79 -10.84
N VAL A 158 7.32 -2.23 -12.10
CA VAL A 158 7.16 -3.63 -12.48
C VAL A 158 8.36 -4.09 -13.31
N GLN A 159 8.81 -5.33 -13.10
CA GLN A 159 9.97 -5.93 -13.76
C GLN A 159 9.72 -7.39 -14.15
#